data_AF-A0AAP0HP60-F1
#
_entry.id   AF-A0AAP0HP60-F1
#
_cell.length_a   1.000
_cell.length_b   1.000
_cell.length_c   1.000
_cell.angle_alpha   90.00
_cell.angle_beta   90.00
_cell.angle_gamma   90.00
#
_symmetry.space_group_name_H-M   'P 1'
#
loop_
_entity.id
_entity.type
_entity.pdbx_description
1 polymer ?
#
loop_
_entity_poly.entity_id
_entity_poly.type
_entity_poly.pdbx_seq_one_letter_code
_entity_poly.pdbx_strand_id
1 'polypeptide(L)'
;MFARIIVRQKFTPFSINSVVLMTLGSVLLGLRANGDRPAGVSGKEYLFGFFMTLGSAGLIGFIYPCIELCYAKASRALNFTAVLQFQLNVAIFASLVSFIAMLVNKDFQAMQRESRDYGLGQTMYVVVLVCAAVVWQFSLIGVLGVIFCVGSLFNGILSAVLLPLMEVAAVIAYHEKFTGEKGMALVLCLWGFTSYFYGEYQNHKKAKASINKEDHHQDS
;
A
#
# COMPACT_ATOMS: atom_id res chain seq x y z
N MET A 1 9.31 -1.67 -9.62
CA MET A 1 10.24 -2.61 -10.29
C MET A 1 9.62 -3.99 -10.49
N PHE A 2 9.19 -4.67 -9.43
CA PHE A 2 8.61 -6.02 -9.51
C PHE A 2 7.46 -6.16 -10.50
N ALA A 3 6.54 -5.18 -10.59
CA ALA A 3 5.48 -5.21 -11.60
C ALA A 3 5.99 -5.37 -13.05
N ARG A 4 7.11 -4.72 -13.42
CA ARG A 4 7.70 -4.89 -14.76
C ARG A 4 8.31 -6.26 -14.97
N ILE A 5 8.91 -6.86 -13.94
CA ILE A 5 9.56 -8.17 -14.04
C ILE A 5 8.52 -9.30 -14.06
N ILE A 6 7.52 -9.18 -13.19
CA ILE A 6 6.58 -10.24 -12.85
C ILE A 6 5.37 -10.20 -13.80
N VAL A 7 4.64 -9.09 -13.87
CA VAL A 7 3.47 -8.93 -14.75
C VAL A 7 3.82 -8.33 -16.13
N ARG A 8 5.11 -8.17 -16.45
CA ARG A 8 5.60 -7.57 -17.72
C ARG A 8 5.04 -6.18 -18.01
N GLN A 9 4.72 -5.41 -16.96
CA GLN A 9 4.16 -4.07 -17.11
C GLN A 9 5.14 -3.13 -17.84
N LYS A 10 4.63 -2.46 -18.89
CA LYS A 10 5.39 -1.46 -19.63
C LYS A 10 5.39 -0.14 -18.85
N PHE A 11 6.54 0.25 -18.31
CA PHE A 11 6.67 1.56 -17.70
C PHE A 11 6.77 2.64 -18.77
N THR A 12 5.92 3.64 -18.66
CA THR A 12 6.02 4.87 -19.44
C THR A 12 6.97 5.85 -18.75
N PRO A 13 7.55 6.82 -19.47
CA PRO A 13 8.29 7.91 -18.85
C PRO A 13 7.47 8.64 -17.77
N PHE A 14 6.16 8.79 -18.00
CA PHE A 14 5.21 9.37 -17.06
C PHE A 14 5.02 8.54 -15.77
N SER A 15 4.96 7.22 -15.89
CA SER A 15 4.89 6.31 -14.74
C SER A 15 6.17 6.36 -13.91
N ILE A 16 7.34 6.41 -14.55
CA ILE A 16 8.62 6.57 -13.85
C ILE A 16 8.66 7.92 -13.13
N ASN A 17 8.28 9.01 -13.80
CA ASN A 17 8.19 10.34 -13.18
C ASN A 17 7.25 10.34 -11.96
N SER A 18 6.08 9.70 -12.06
CA SER A 18 5.15 9.55 -10.94
C SER A 18 5.80 8.90 -9.73
N VAL A 19 6.47 7.76 -9.92
CA VAL A 19 7.09 7.01 -8.83
C VAL A 19 8.21 7.83 -8.18
N VAL A 20 9.03 8.52 -8.97
CA VAL A 20 10.11 9.38 -8.45
C VAL A 20 9.53 10.52 -7.60
N LEU A 21 8.56 11.26 -8.12
CA LEU A 21 7.94 12.39 -7.40
C LEU A 21 7.27 11.96 -6.10
N MET A 22 6.55 10.84 -6.13
CA MET A 22 5.91 10.28 -4.94
C MET A 22 6.93 9.81 -3.90
N THR A 23 8.04 9.20 -4.34
CA THR A 23 9.13 8.80 -3.44
C THR A 23 9.75 10.02 -2.77
N LEU A 24 9.99 11.11 -3.53
CA LEU A 24 10.48 12.37 -2.99
C LEU A 24 9.49 12.97 -1.99
N GLY A 25 8.18 12.91 -2.28
CA GLY A 25 7.13 13.32 -1.35
C GLY A 25 7.17 12.55 -0.02
N SER A 26 7.29 11.23 -0.07
CA SER A 26 7.43 10.38 1.13
C SER A 26 8.72 10.67 1.90
N VAL A 27 9.85 10.85 1.22
CA VAL A 27 11.12 11.23 1.86
C VAL A 27 11.00 12.58 2.55
N LEU A 28 10.36 13.55 1.90
CA LEU A 28 10.15 14.89 2.46
C LEU A 28 9.29 14.87 3.73
N LEU A 29 8.26 14.02 3.77
CA LEU A 29 7.47 13.77 4.99
C LEU A 29 8.35 13.17 6.10
N GLY A 30 9.23 12.22 5.77
CA GLY A 30 10.07 11.53 6.75
C GLY A 30 11.25 12.35 7.29
N LEU A 31 11.78 13.32 6.54
CA LEU A 31 13.01 14.05 6.89
C LEU A 31 12.91 14.96 8.12
N ARG A 32 11.70 15.36 8.53
CA ARG A 32 11.49 16.28 9.67
C ARG A 32 10.48 15.78 10.70
N ALA A 33 10.02 14.52 10.60
CA ALA A 33 9.44 13.85 11.76
C ALA A 33 10.55 13.78 12.82
N ASN A 34 10.53 14.69 13.80
CA ASN A 34 11.60 14.85 14.79
C ASN A 34 11.93 13.48 15.38
N GLY A 35 13.12 12.97 15.04
CA GLY A 35 13.64 11.64 15.37
C GLY A 35 12.70 10.76 16.18
N ASP A 36 11.89 9.96 15.48
CA ASP A 36 11.01 8.92 16.06
C ASP A 36 11.80 7.76 16.72
N ARG A 37 13.07 7.98 17.09
CA ARG A 37 13.82 7.01 17.87
C ARG A 37 13.18 6.93 19.26
N PRO A 38 12.55 5.80 19.63
CA PRO A 38 11.91 5.68 20.93
C PRO A 38 12.95 5.84 22.04
N ALA A 39 12.54 6.46 23.16
CA ALA A 39 13.43 6.64 24.30
C ALA A 39 13.95 5.28 24.79
N GLY A 40 15.27 5.15 24.93
CA GLY A 40 15.92 3.91 25.40
C GLY A 40 16.37 2.94 24.30
N VAL A 41 16.06 3.19 23.02
CA VAL A 41 16.50 2.33 21.91
C VAL A 41 17.91 2.69 21.46
N SER A 42 18.80 1.69 21.40
CA SER A 42 20.17 1.87 20.93
C SER A 42 20.22 2.14 19.42
N GLY A 43 21.32 2.75 18.95
CA GLY A 43 21.50 3.00 17.51
C GLY A 43 21.50 1.71 16.66
N LYS A 44 21.92 0.58 17.24
CA LYS A 44 21.94 -0.72 16.56
C LYS A 44 20.53 -1.30 16.39
N GLU A 45 19.71 -1.23 17.43
CA GLU A 45 18.32 -1.70 17.40
C GLU A 45 17.47 -0.86 16.44
N TYR A 46 17.68 0.46 16.44
CA TYR A 46 17.03 1.36 15.49
C TYR A 46 17.39 1.00 14.04
N LEU A 47 18.68 0.80 13.77
CA LEU A 47 19.15 0.43 12.43
C LEU A 47 18.63 -0.94 12.00
N PHE A 48 18.57 -1.90 12.92
CA PHE A 48 17.97 -3.21 12.66
C PHE A 48 16.49 -3.10 12.30
N GLY A 49 15.72 -2.32 13.06
CA GLY A 49 14.31 -2.02 12.76
C GLY A 49 14.16 -1.38 11.37
N PHE A 50 15.01 -0.40 11.04
CA PHE A 50 15.01 0.24 9.72
C PHE A 50 15.23 -0.76 8.57
N PHE A 51 16.21 -1.65 8.69
CA PHE A 51 16.44 -2.69 7.67
C PHE A 51 15.30 -3.71 7.60
N MET A 52 14.70 -4.08 8.73
CA MET A 52 13.50 -4.91 8.74
C MET A 52 12.33 -4.23 8.02
N THR A 53 12.11 -2.93 8.22
CA THR A 53 11.08 -2.16 7.51
C THR A 53 11.35 -2.12 6.00
N LEU A 54 12.59 -1.90 5.58
CA LEU A 54 12.97 -1.96 4.16
C LEU A 54 12.73 -3.36 3.56
N GLY A 55 13.08 -4.42 4.30
CA GLY A 55 12.81 -5.80 3.90
C GLY A 55 11.31 -6.06 3.74
N SER A 56 10.50 -5.61 4.71
CA SER A 56 9.03 -5.72 4.67
C SER A 56 8.43 -4.96 3.48
N ALA A 57 8.87 -3.71 3.24
CA ALA A 57 8.43 -2.93 2.09
C ALA A 57 8.79 -3.62 0.76
N GLY A 58 9.98 -4.21 0.67
CA GLY A 58 10.40 -5.02 -0.48
C GLY A 58 9.51 -6.25 -0.69
N LEU A 59 9.17 -6.97 0.37
CA LEU A 59 8.25 -8.11 0.33
C LEU A 59 6.85 -7.70 -0.13
N ILE A 60 6.28 -6.62 0.41
CA ILE A 60 4.96 -6.12 -0.01
C ILE A 60 4.99 -5.71 -1.49
N GLY A 61 6.04 -4.99 -1.91
CA GLY A 61 6.24 -4.59 -3.30
C GLY A 61 6.41 -5.77 -4.27
N PHE A 62 6.83 -6.93 -3.78
CA PHE A 62 6.93 -8.18 -4.53
C PHE A 62 5.61 -8.97 -4.54
N ILE A 63 4.95 -9.08 -3.39
CA ILE A 63 3.72 -9.87 -3.21
C ILE A 63 2.59 -9.32 -4.09
N TYR A 64 2.40 -8.00 -4.17
CA TYR A 64 1.30 -7.42 -4.95
C TYR A 64 1.35 -7.76 -6.45
N PRO A 65 2.50 -7.63 -7.17
CA PRO A 65 2.62 -8.14 -8.53
C PRO A 65 2.43 -9.65 -8.67
N CYS A 66 2.83 -10.45 -7.68
CA CYS A 66 2.60 -11.89 -7.70
C CYS A 66 1.10 -12.21 -7.63
N ILE A 67 0.35 -11.50 -6.78
CA ILE A 67 -1.11 -11.59 -6.69
C ILE A 67 -1.75 -11.21 -8.04
N GLU A 68 -1.30 -10.10 -8.63
CA GLU A 68 -1.77 -9.66 -9.95
C GLU A 68 -1.52 -10.73 -11.02
N LEU A 69 -0.34 -11.36 -11.04
CA LEU A 69 -0.07 -12.50 -11.93
C LEU A 69 -0.99 -13.69 -11.68
N CYS A 70 -1.25 -14.02 -10.41
CA CYS A 70 -2.15 -15.12 -10.06
C CYS A 70 -3.55 -14.85 -10.58
N TYR A 71 -4.05 -13.62 -10.48
CA TYR A 71 -5.32 -13.21 -11.07
C TYR A 71 -5.28 -13.30 -12.59
N ALA A 72 -4.24 -12.77 -13.24
CA ALA A 72 -4.10 -12.82 -14.70
C ALA A 72 -4.03 -14.26 -15.27
N LYS A 73 -3.49 -15.22 -14.50
CA LYS A 73 -3.39 -16.63 -14.91
C LYS A 73 -4.59 -17.49 -14.51
N ALA A 74 -5.45 -17.01 -13.61
CA ALA A 74 -6.62 -17.74 -13.19
C ALA A 74 -7.67 -17.71 -14.31
N SER A 75 -7.82 -18.85 -15.00
CA SER A 75 -8.66 -19.03 -16.20
C SER A 75 -10.19 -18.91 -15.98
N ARG A 76 -10.65 -18.67 -14.74
CA ARG A 76 -12.08 -18.52 -14.44
C ARG A 76 -12.47 -17.05 -14.48
N ALA A 77 -13.69 -16.75 -14.92
CA ALA A 77 -14.29 -15.42 -14.85
C ALA A 77 -14.08 -14.84 -13.44
N LEU A 78 -13.18 -13.87 -13.36
CA LEU A 78 -12.77 -13.32 -12.09
C LEU A 78 -13.88 -12.38 -11.61
N ASN A 79 -14.60 -12.82 -10.58
CA ASN A 79 -15.66 -12.05 -9.94
C ASN A 79 -15.18 -11.56 -8.58
N PHE A 80 -15.88 -10.60 -7.97
CA PHE A 80 -15.58 -10.12 -6.61
C PHE A 80 -15.51 -11.27 -5.58
N THR A 81 -16.28 -12.34 -5.79
CA THR A 81 -16.20 -13.59 -5.02
C THR A 81 -14.81 -14.22 -5.02
N ALA A 82 -14.08 -14.19 -6.15
CA ALA A 82 -12.73 -14.73 -6.23
C ALA A 82 -11.73 -13.92 -5.39
N VAL A 83 -11.89 -12.60 -5.33
CA VAL A 83 -11.09 -11.71 -4.47
C VAL A 83 -11.32 -12.04 -2.99
N LEU A 84 -12.59 -12.21 -2.59
CA LEU A 84 -12.93 -12.59 -1.21
C LEU A 84 -12.40 -13.99 -0.85
N GLN A 85 -12.53 -14.97 -1.75
CA GLN A 85 -11.97 -16.31 -1.53
C GLN A 85 -10.45 -16.27 -1.40
N PHE A 86 -9.77 -15.50 -2.24
CA PHE A 86 -8.32 -15.31 -2.15
C PHE A 86 -7.93 -14.68 -0.80
N GLN A 87 -8.59 -13.59 -0.41
CA GLN A 87 -8.34 -12.92 0.86
C GLN A 87 -8.59 -13.83 2.06
N LEU A 88 -9.67 -14.63 2.03
CA LEU A 88 -9.99 -15.56 3.10
C LEU A 88 -8.86 -16.60 3.28
N ASN A 89 -8.36 -17.16 2.17
CA ASN A 89 -7.23 -18.10 2.23
C ASN A 89 -5.98 -17.42 2.81
N VAL A 90 -5.62 -16.24 2.31
CA VAL A 90 -4.48 -15.47 2.83
C VAL A 90 -4.65 -15.18 4.32
N ALA A 91 -5.85 -14.78 4.76
CA ALA A 91 -6.14 -14.49 6.16
C ALA A 91 -5.97 -15.74 7.04
N ILE A 92 -6.46 -16.91 6.61
CA ILE A 92 -6.29 -18.17 7.36
C ILE A 92 -4.80 -18.52 7.50
N PHE A 93 -4.04 -18.49 6.40
CA PHE A 93 -2.60 -18.77 6.46
C PHE A 93 -1.85 -17.75 7.32
N ALA A 94 -2.13 -16.47 7.15
CA ALA A 94 -1.52 -15.41 7.94
C ALA A 94 -1.84 -15.55 9.43
N SER A 95 -3.08 -15.90 9.79
CA SER A 95 -3.48 -16.16 11.18
C SER A 95 -2.75 -17.36 11.76
N LEU A 96 -2.60 -18.46 11.02
CA LEU A 96 -1.84 -19.62 11.49
C LEU A 96 -0.37 -19.29 11.73
N VAL A 97 0.27 -18.62 10.77
CA VAL A 97 1.67 -18.20 10.90
C VAL A 97 1.84 -17.21 12.05
N SER A 98 0.95 -16.22 12.17
CA SER A 98 0.97 -15.24 13.26
C SER A 98 0.74 -15.89 14.61
N PHE A 99 -0.16 -16.87 14.70
CA PHE A 99 -0.42 -17.62 15.92
C PHE A 99 0.83 -18.38 16.38
N ILE A 100 1.51 -19.07 15.45
CA ILE A 100 2.79 -19.75 15.76
C ILE A 100 3.86 -18.74 16.19
N ALA A 101 3.99 -17.62 15.48
CA ALA A 101 4.94 -16.57 15.84
C ALA A 101 4.68 -16.00 17.25
N MET A 102 3.42 -15.70 17.57
CA MET A 102 3.01 -15.22 18.90
C MET A 102 3.28 -16.24 20.00
N LEU A 103 3.07 -17.54 19.73
CA LEU A 103 3.40 -18.61 20.67
C LEU A 103 4.90 -18.67 20.95
N VAL A 104 5.74 -18.58 19.92
CA VAL A 104 7.20 -18.61 20.05
C VAL A 104 7.73 -17.36 20.79
N ASN A 105 7.17 -16.18 20.50
CA ASN A 105 7.59 -14.91 21.10
C ASN A 105 7.00 -14.65 22.50
N LYS A 106 6.08 -15.50 22.97
CA LYS A 106 5.32 -15.33 24.23
C LYS A 106 4.46 -14.05 24.27
N ASP A 107 3.98 -13.60 23.12
CA ASP A 107 3.21 -12.35 22.99
C ASP A 107 1.90 -12.39 23.78
N PHE A 108 1.33 -13.58 24.05
CA PHE A 108 0.14 -13.73 24.89
C PHE A 108 0.33 -13.22 26.33
N GLN A 109 1.54 -13.37 26.89
CA GLN A 109 1.84 -12.86 28.22
C GLN A 109 1.97 -11.33 28.21
N ALA A 110 2.56 -10.78 27.14
CA ALA A 110 2.64 -9.33 26.93
C ALA A 110 1.25 -8.71 26.77
N MET A 111 0.39 -9.30 25.93
CA MET A 111 -0.99 -8.84 25.72
C MET A 111 -1.81 -8.82 27.02
N GLN A 112 -1.65 -9.83 27.88
CA GLN A 112 -2.33 -9.86 29.17
C GLN A 112 -1.87 -8.69 30.06
N ARG A 113 -0.57 -8.39 30.09
CA ARG A 113 0.00 -7.26 30.82
C ARG A 113 -0.50 -5.93 30.24
N GLU A 114 -0.42 -5.74 28.94
CA GLU A 114 -0.87 -4.54 28.23
C GLU A 114 -2.35 -4.26 28.48
N SER A 115 -3.20 -5.30 28.46
CA SER A 115 -4.63 -5.13 28.73
C SER A 115 -4.91 -4.59 30.13
N ARG A 116 -4.12 -5.01 31.14
CA ARG A 116 -4.28 -4.58 32.53
C ARG A 116 -3.79 -3.15 32.75
N ASP A 117 -2.75 -2.77 32.04
CA ASP A 117 -2.15 -1.43 32.12
C ASP A 117 -2.85 -0.44 31.14
N TYR A 118 -3.86 -0.90 30.39
CA TYR A 118 -4.61 -0.06 29.45
C TYR A 118 -5.50 0.93 30.20
N GLY A 119 -5.22 2.24 30.03
CA GLY A 119 -5.86 3.31 30.81
C GLY A 119 -7.39 3.42 30.67
N LEU A 120 -7.98 2.83 29.62
CA LEU A 120 -9.43 2.80 29.39
C LEU A 120 -10.09 1.48 29.84
N GLY A 121 -9.33 0.57 30.44
CA GLY A 121 -9.77 -0.73 30.94
C GLY A 121 -9.66 -1.87 29.93
N GLN A 122 -9.63 -3.10 30.45
CA GLN A 122 -9.41 -4.34 29.67
C GLN A 122 -10.46 -4.57 28.57
N THR A 123 -11.72 -4.23 28.83
CA THR A 123 -12.79 -4.38 27.83
C THR A 123 -12.57 -3.46 26.63
N MET A 124 -12.21 -2.19 26.87
CA MET A 124 -11.94 -1.25 25.79
C MET A 124 -10.69 -1.63 25.00
N TYR A 125 -9.68 -2.20 25.65
CA TYR A 125 -8.51 -2.76 24.96
C TYR A 125 -8.92 -3.79 23.91
N VAL A 126 -9.75 -4.77 24.29
CA VAL A 126 -10.23 -5.81 23.36
C VAL A 126 -11.10 -5.20 22.27
N VAL A 127 -12.00 -4.27 22.60
CA VAL A 127 -12.86 -3.60 21.61
C VAL A 127 -12.02 -2.85 20.57
N VAL A 128 -11.01 -2.08 20.98
CA VAL A 128 -10.13 -1.35 20.07
C VAL A 128 -9.37 -2.31 19.16
N LEU A 129 -8.83 -3.41 19.70
CA LEU A 129 -8.14 -4.41 18.88
C LEU A 129 -9.06 -5.08 17.86
N VAL A 130 -10.29 -5.44 18.24
CA VAL A 130 -11.26 -6.05 17.33
C VAL A 130 -11.69 -5.05 16.25
N CYS A 131 -12.00 -3.81 16.62
CA CYS A 131 -12.33 -2.77 15.66
C CYS A 131 -11.18 -2.51 14.68
N ALA A 132 -9.94 -2.42 15.17
CA ALA A 132 -8.76 -2.25 14.33
C ALA A 132 -8.57 -3.43 13.37
N ALA A 133 -8.74 -4.67 13.85
CA ALA A 133 -8.65 -5.87 13.02
C ALA A 133 -9.71 -5.87 11.90
N VAL A 134 -10.94 -5.49 12.21
CA VAL A 134 -12.03 -5.39 11.21
C VAL A 134 -11.71 -4.33 10.15
N VAL A 135 -11.30 -3.13 10.55
CA VAL A 135 -10.91 -2.05 9.61
C VAL A 135 -9.75 -2.49 8.72
N TRP A 136 -8.76 -3.18 9.30
CA TRP A 136 -7.62 -3.70 8.55
C TRP A 136 -8.04 -4.74 7.52
N GLN A 137 -8.95 -5.66 7.86
CA GLN A 137 -9.48 -6.65 6.93
C GLN A 137 -10.22 -6.01 5.75
N PHE A 138 -11.09 -5.02 6.00
CA PHE A 138 -11.75 -4.29 4.91
C PHE A 138 -10.75 -3.56 4.02
N SER A 139 -9.71 -2.97 4.60
CA SER A 139 -8.65 -2.30 3.86
C SER A 139 -7.89 -3.27 2.95
N LEU A 140 -7.59 -4.48 3.43
CA LEU A 140 -6.92 -5.52 2.62
C LEU A 140 -7.80 -6.00 1.46
N ILE A 141 -9.11 -6.18 1.68
CA ILE A 141 -10.06 -6.49 0.60
C ILE A 141 -10.07 -5.37 -0.44
N GLY A 142 -10.04 -4.10 -0.01
CA GLY A 142 -9.95 -2.94 -0.90
C GLY A 142 -8.69 -2.97 -1.76
N VAL A 143 -7.52 -3.18 -1.15
CA VAL A 143 -6.24 -3.29 -1.86
C VAL A 143 -6.27 -4.41 -2.90
N LEU A 144 -6.73 -5.61 -2.53
CA LEU A 144 -6.84 -6.72 -3.46
C LEU A 144 -7.85 -6.44 -4.59
N GLY A 145 -8.95 -5.76 -4.27
CA GLY A 145 -9.93 -5.32 -5.26
C GLY A 145 -9.35 -4.32 -6.27
N VAL A 146 -8.53 -3.36 -5.84
CA VAL A 146 -7.85 -2.41 -6.74
C VAL A 146 -6.82 -3.13 -7.62
N ILE A 147 -6.03 -4.04 -7.04
CA ILE A 147 -5.08 -4.87 -7.80
C ILE A 147 -5.82 -5.71 -8.84
N PHE A 148 -6.98 -6.25 -8.46
CA PHE A 148 -7.82 -7.05 -9.33
C PHE A 148 -8.41 -6.24 -10.50
N CYS A 149 -8.93 -5.05 -10.24
CA CYS A 149 -9.59 -4.23 -11.26
C CYS A 149 -8.62 -3.46 -12.17
N VAL A 150 -7.46 -3.03 -11.65
CA VAL A 150 -6.55 -2.12 -12.37
C VAL A 150 -5.11 -2.62 -12.40
N GLY A 151 -4.58 -3.08 -11.27
CA GLY A 151 -3.22 -3.64 -11.19
C GLY A 151 -2.41 -3.14 -9.98
N SER A 152 -1.28 -3.81 -9.72
CA SER A 152 -0.45 -3.58 -8.54
C SER A 152 0.30 -2.24 -8.57
N LEU A 153 0.73 -1.78 -9.75
CA LEU A 153 1.37 -0.47 -9.88
C LEU A 153 0.41 0.67 -9.55
N PHE A 154 -0.83 0.59 -10.04
CA PHE A 154 -1.85 1.58 -9.75
C PHE A 154 -2.19 1.59 -8.26
N ASN A 155 -2.34 0.41 -7.64
CA ASN A 155 -2.51 0.31 -6.19
C ASN A 155 -1.37 1.00 -5.42
N GLY A 156 -0.12 0.83 -5.86
CA GLY A 156 1.03 1.52 -5.26
C GLY A 156 0.96 3.05 -5.37
N ILE A 157 0.58 3.56 -6.54
CA ILE A 157 0.39 4.99 -6.80
C ILE A 157 -0.77 5.53 -5.93
N LEU A 158 -1.90 4.82 -5.89
CA LEU A 158 -3.06 5.18 -5.08
C LEU A 158 -2.70 5.26 -3.59
N SER A 159 -2.00 4.25 -3.06
CA SER A 159 -1.52 4.24 -1.68
C SER A 159 -0.59 5.42 -1.38
N ALA A 160 0.29 5.78 -2.32
CA ALA A 160 1.19 6.93 -2.14
C ALA A 160 0.45 8.28 -2.12
N VAL A 161 -0.69 8.42 -2.81
CA VAL A 161 -1.55 9.62 -2.70
C VAL A 161 -2.35 9.62 -1.40
N LEU A 162 -2.79 8.45 -0.93
CA LEU A 162 -3.55 8.35 0.31
C LEU A 162 -2.72 8.79 1.52
N LEU A 163 -1.40 8.56 1.53
CA LEU A 163 -0.51 8.98 2.62
C LEU A 163 -0.62 10.48 2.98
N PRO A 164 -0.35 11.45 2.08
CA PRO A 164 -0.52 12.86 2.41
C PRO A 164 -1.97 13.27 2.63
N LEU A 165 -2.96 12.55 2.08
CA LEU A 165 -4.37 12.81 2.38
C LEU A 165 -4.72 12.44 3.83
N MET A 166 -4.16 11.35 4.33
CA MET A 166 -4.30 10.96 5.75
C MET A 166 -3.67 12.01 6.67
N GLU A 167 -2.54 12.61 6.28
CA GLU A 167 -1.91 13.72 7.02
C GLU A 167 -2.83 14.95 7.09
N VAL A 168 -3.53 15.30 6.00
CA VAL A 168 -4.52 16.38 5.99
C VAL A 168 -5.71 16.03 6.88
N ALA A 169 -6.22 14.81 6.80
CA ALA A 169 -7.31 14.34 7.64
C ALA A 169 -6.93 14.39 9.13
N ALA A 170 -5.70 14.01 9.48
CA ALA A 170 -5.18 14.10 10.84
C ALA A 170 -5.11 15.55 11.33
N VAL A 171 -4.67 16.49 10.47
CA VAL A 171 -4.69 17.93 10.78
C VAL A 171 -6.10 18.45 11.03
N ILE A 172 -7.10 18.01 10.26
CA ILE A 172 -8.49 18.47 10.44
C ILE A 172 -9.10 17.85 11.70
N ALA A 173 -8.92 16.56 11.92
CA ALA A 173 -9.58 15.82 13.01
C ALA A 173 -8.91 16.04 14.37
N TYR A 174 -7.58 16.13 14.41
CA TYR A 174 -6.79 16.26 15.64
C TYR A 174 -6.17 17.64 15.82
N HIS A 175 -6.46 18.59 14.92
CA HIS A 175 -5.91 19.95 14.94
C HIS A 175 -4.37 19.98 14.98
N GLU A 176 -3.72 19.01 14.33
CA GLU A 176 -2.26 19.01 14.20
C GLU A 176 -1.76 20.21 13.38
N LYS A 177 -0.50 20.60 13.59
CA LYS A 177 0.12 21.66 12.80
C LYS A 177 0.43 21.16 11.39
N PHE A 178 -0.19 21.75 10.38
CA PHE A 178 0.17 21.52 8.99
C PHE A 178 1.48 22.27 8.66
N THR A 179 2.57 21.53 8.49
CA THR A 179 3.86 22.11 8.14
C THR A 179 4.01 22.27 6.62
N GLY A 180 4.92 23.14 6.18
CA GLY A 180 5.17 23.38 4.76
C GLY A 180 5.60 22.12 3.99
N GLU A 181 6.27 21.18 4.67
CA GLU A 181 6.69 19.89 4.11
C GLU A 181 5.51 18.97 3.82
N LYS A 182 4.51 18.91 4.71
CA LYS A 182 3.25 18.17 4.45
C LYS A 182 2.57 18.72 3.19
N GLY A 183 2.58 20.04 3.01
CA GLY A 183 2.10 20.72 1.81
C GLY A 183 2.89 20.37 0.55
N MET A 184 4.23 20.46 0.61
CA MET A 184 5.09 20.11 -0.52
C MET A 184 4.97 18.63 -0.91
N ALA A 185 4.89 17.73 0.06
CA ALA A 185 4.69 16.30 -0.18
C ALA A 185 3.34 16.03 -0.85
N LEU A 186 2.28 16.71 -0.42
CA LEU A 186 0.97 16.62 -1.05
C LEU A 186 1.02 17.09 -2.51
N VAL A 187 1.68 18.22 -2.79
CA VAL A 187 1.86 18.73 -4.15
C VAL A 187 2.65 17.74 -5.02
N LEU A 188 3.73 17.16 -4.49
CA LEU A 188 4.54 16.15 -5.19
C LEU A 188 3.74 14.88 -5.48
N CYS A 189 2.92 14.40 -4.53
CA CYS A 189 2.05 13.25 -4.74
C CYS A 189 0.95 13.53 -5.78
N LEU A 190 0.33 14.71 -5.74
CA LEU A 190 -0.66 15.13 -6.75
C LEU A 190 -0.02 15.25 -8.14
N TRP A 191 1.19 15.83 -8.23
CA TRP A 191 1.93 15.89 -9.49
C TRP A 191 2.22 14.48 -10.00
N GLY A 192 2.72 13.59 -9.14
CA GLY A 192 3.01 12.21 -9.53
C GLY A 192 1.77 11.51 -10.09
N PHE A 193 0.67 11.58 -9.34
CA PHE A 193 -0.63 11.01 -9.75
C PHE A 193 -1.11 11.57 -11.09
N THR A 194 -1.12 12.89 -11.27
CA THR A 194 -1.53 13.52 -12.53
C THR A 194 -0.62 13.13 -13.69
N SER A 195 0.68 13.00 -13.46
CA SER A 195 1.64 12.51 -14.47
C SER A 195 1.30 11.09 -14.90
N TYR A 196 1.03 10.18 -13.96
CA TYR A 196 0.64 8.81 -14.26
C TYR A 196 -0.63 8.76 -15.13
N PHE A 197 -1.70 9.43 -14.70
CA PHE A 197 -2.97 9.46 -15.44
C PHE A 197 -2.83 10.06 -16.83
N TYR A 198 -2.03 11.13 -16.96
CA TYR A 198 -1.76 11.73 -18.27
C TYR A 198 -1.03 10.75 -19.20
N GLY A 199 -0.08 9.98 -18.67
CA GLY A 199 0.62 8.93 -19.41
C GLY A 199 -0.32 7.82 -19.90
N GLU A 200 -1.21 7.33 -19.04
CA GLU A 200 -2.21 6.33 -19.41
C GLU A 200 -3.20 6.87 -20.45
N TYR A 201 -3.72 8.08 -20.26
CA TYR A 201 -4.62 8.73 -21.23
C TYR A 201 -3.97 8.83 -22.62
N GLN A 202 -2.71 9.23 -22.67
CA GLN A 202 -1.98 9.37 -23.93
C GLN A 202 -1.72 8.03 -24.62
N ASN A 203 -1.45 6.97 -23.84
CA ASN A 203 -1.33 5.61 -24.36
C ASN A 203 -2.65 5.08 -24.92
N HIS A 204 -3.76 5.27 -24.19
CA HIS A 204 -5.10 4.90 -24.67
C HIS A 204 -5.46 5.62 -25.97
N LYS A 205 -5.15 6.92 -26.06
CA LYS A 205 -5.36 7.70 -27.30
C LYS A 205 -4.53 7.16 -28.47
N LYS A 206 -3.25 6.81 -28.24
CA LYS A 206 -2.38 6.24 -29.26
C LYS A 206 -2.84 4.85 -29.72
N ALA A 207 -3.24 3.98 -28.80
CA ALA A 207 -3.76 2.65 -29.11
C ALA A 207 -5.07 2.71 -29.92
N LYS A 208 -5.98 3.63 -29.57
CA LYS A 208 -7.21 3.83 -30.34
C LYS A 208 -6.93 4.37 -31.75
N ALA A 209 -5.93 5.24 -31.89
CA ALA A 209 -5.53 5.79 -33.19
C ALA A 209 -4.80 4.78 -34.09
N SER A 210 -4.10 3.78 -33.53
CA SER A 210 -3.49 2.70 -34.31
C SER A 210 -4.53 1.70 -34.82
N ILE A 211 -5.50 1.31 -33.98
CA ILE A 211 -6.60 0.41 -34.38
C ILE A 211 -7.40 1.03 -35.53
N ASN A 212 -7.76 2.31 -35.41
CA ASN A 212 -8.53 3.00 -36.45
C ASN A 212 -7.75 3.22 -37.76
N LYS A 213 -6.41 3.07 -37.75
CA LYS A 213 -5.58 3.12 -38.97
C LYS A 213 -5.43 1.75 -39.64
N GLU A 214 -5.48 0.67 -38.87
CA GLU A 214 -5.46 -0.70 -39.40
C GLU A 214 -6.80 -1.03 -40.08
N ASP A 215 -7.94 -0.65 -39.48
CA ASP A 215 -9.28 -0.84 -40.10
C ASP A 215 -9.41 -0.11 -41.45
N HIS A 216 -8.89 1.12 -41.57
CA HIS A 216 -8.92 1.86 -42.84
C HIS A 216 -7.98 1.32 -43.92
N HIS A 217 -6.97 0.52 -43.56
CA HIS A 217 -6.06 -0.11 -44.52
C HIS A 217 -6.56 -1.48 -45.00
N GLN A 218 -7.54 -2.07 -44.32
CA GLN A 218 -8.14 -3.36 -44.68
C GLN A 218 -9.38 -3.22 -45.58
N ASP A 219 -9.95 -2.01 -45.66
CA ASP A 219 -11.11 -1.65 -46.50
C ASP A 219 -10.74 -0.91 -47.82
N SER A 220 -9.45 -0.79 -48.17
CA SER A 220 -8.95 -0.18 -49.43
C SER A 220 -8.19 -1.19 -50.28
#